data_AF-A0A833ER67-F1
#
_entry.id   AF-A0A833ER67-F1
#
_cell.length_a   1.000
_cell.length_b   1.000
_cell.length_c   1.000
_cell.angle_alpha   90.00
_cell.angle_beta   90.00
_cell.angle_gamma   90.00
#
_symmetry.space_group_name_H-M   'P 1'
#
loop_
_entity.id
_entity.type
_entity.pdbx_description
1 polymer ?
#
loop_
_entity_poly.entity_id
_entity_poly.type
_entity_poly.pdbx_seq_one_letter_code
_entity_poly.pdbx_strand_id
1 'polypeptide(L)'
;MIKNKFFVDQFWEVFGKFVKVIMPVAVAIVLFFVGFWSSYDNSEYQQAFPMNSMKHNLRILIRKRAELNQLEYYLKQQKAYSLSYNDYNILKIIKRSNFYPLNVSLETILRDIEIDVLLNDSSSVNELKFIDNLLIEIETKDPFNKLDKDQSFLFNNIVLKLDTTYFTIEPEISKIANELVHKNELVEQLGEDANFNKALSIASFLIGCLAILKSIYKRLKHKYYIYRKKLNESKEIRG
;
A
#
# COMPACT_ATOMS: atom_id res chain seq x y z
N MET A 1 -4.98 16.65 62.94
CA MET A 1 -3.77 16.99 62.14
C MET A 1 -2.85 15.80 61.84
N ILE A 2 -2.86 14.71 62.63
CA ILE A 2 -1.91 13.59 62.51
C ILE A 2 -2.23 12.60 61.36
N LYS A 3 -3.51 12.40 61.00
CA LYS A 3 -3.92 11.46 59.92
C LYS A 3 -3.40 11.81 58.52
N ASN A 4 -3.07 13.08 58.26
CA ASN A 4 -2.65 13.51 56.93
C ASN A 4 -1.19 13.14 56.64
N LYS A 5 -0.33 13.08 57.67
CA LYS A 5 1.09 12.76 57.51
C LYS A 5 1.30 11.27 57.19
N PHE A 6 0.59 10.40 57.89
CA PHE A 6 0.64 8.94 57.65
C PHE A 6 0.21 8.55 56.23
N PHE A 7 -0.80 9.22 55.68
CA PHE A 7 -1.29 8.94 54.32
C PHE A 7 -0.31 9.42 53.25
N VAL A 8 0.35 10.56 53.48
CA VAL A 8 1.39 11.09 52.57
C VAL A 8 2.60 10.16 52.55
N ASP A 9 3.05 9.69 53.71
CA ASP A 9 4.22 8.80 53.80
C ASP A 9 3.96 7.43 53.16
N GLN A 10 2.78 6.83 53.39
CA GLN A 10 2.37 5.60 52.70
C GLN A 10 2.21 5.79 51.19
N PHE A 11 1.67 6.94 50.76
CA PHE A 11 1.53 7.25 49.34
C PHE A 11 2.90 7.32 48.65
N TRP A 12 3.87 8.01 49.25
CA TRP A 12 5.22 8.11 48.70
C TRP A 12 5.97 6.77 48.69
N GLU A 13 5.74 5.90 49.66
CA GLU A 13 6.35 4.56 49.68
C GLU A 13 5.79 3.66 48.55
N VAL A 14 4.47 3.65 48.39
CA VAL A 14 3.80 2.88 47.32
C VAL A 14 4.12 3.46 45.95
N PHE A 15 4.14 4.79 45.82
CA PHE A 15 4.53 5.48 44.59
C PHE A 15 6.00 5.20 44.24
N GLY A 16 6.90 5.19 45.23
CA GLY A 16 8.31 4.85 45.03
C GLY A 16 8.51 3.41 44.53
N LYS A 17 7.74 2.45 45.07
CA LYS A 17 7.76 1.05 44.57
C LYS A 17 7.17 0.94 43.17
N PHE A 18 6.10 1.67 42.87
CA PHE A 18 5.47 1.72 41.55
C PHE A 18 6.42 2.29 40.49
N VAL A 19 7.09 3.40 40.78
CA VAL A 19 8.08 4.03 39.89
C VAL A 19 9.26 3.08 39.65
N LYS A 20 9.79 2.41 40.68
CA LYS A 20 10.92 1.48 40.53
C LYS A 20 10.64 0.26 39.64
N VAL A 21 9.40 -0.21 39.58
CA VAL A 21 9.04 -1.41 38.81
C VAL A 21 8.52 -1.05 37.42
N ILE A 22 7.73 0.01 37.28
CA ILE A 22 7.03 0.32 36.03
C ILE A 22 7.83 1.26 35.13
N MET A 23 8.64 2.15 35.70
CA MET A 23 9.48 3.06 34.92
C MET A 23 10.51 2.33 34.05
N PRO A 24 11.24 1.29 34.52
CA PRO A 24 12.20 0.57 33.69
C PRO A 24 11.50 -0.17 32.54
N VAL A 25 10.32 -0.74 32.79
CA VAL A 25 9.53 -1.44 31.76
C VAL A 25 9.02 -0.46 30.71
N ALA A 26 8.50 0.71 31.13
CA ALA A 26 8.07 1.75 30.21
C ALA A 26 9.24 2.28 29.36
N VAL A 27 10.41 2.51 29.98
CA VAL A 27 11.63 2.93 29.27
C VAL A 27 12.11 1.85 28.30
N ALA A 28 12.09 0.58 28.69
CA ALA A 28 12.47 -0.53 27.80
C ALA A 28 11.52 -0.65 26.60
N ILE A 29 10.21 -0.47 26.81
CA ILE A 29 9.22 -0.43 25.72
C ILE A 29 9.51 0.75 24.79
N VAL A 30 9.74 1.95 25.33
CA VAL A 30 10.06 3.13 24.51
C VAL A 30 11.36 2.92 23.73
N LEU A 31 12.41 2.39 24.35
CA LEU A 31 13.68 2.11 23.67
C LEU A 31 13.53 1.00 22.61
N PHE A 32 12.71 -0.02 22.86
CA PHE A 32 12.39 -1.04 21.87
C PHE A 32 11.67 -0.43 20.67
N PHE A 33 10.67 0.42 20.89
CA PHE A 33 9.97 1.10 19.80
C PHE A 33 10.88 2.08 19.06
N VAL A 34 11.72 2.86 19.75
CA VAL A 34 12.68 3.79 19.11
C VAL A 34 13.72 3.01 18.30
N GLY A 35 14.27 1.92 18.85
CA GLY A 35 15.22 1.04 18.16
C GLY A 35 14.61 0.34 16.95
N PHE A 36 13.39 -0.20 17.11
CA PHE A 36 12.63 -0.86 16.05
C PHE A 36 12.26 0.13 14.93
N TRP A 37 11.88 1.37 15.26
CA TRP A 37 11.62 2.41 14.26
C TRP A 37 12.90 2.84 13.54
N SER A 38 14.02 2.98 14.25
CA SER A 38 15.31 3.34 13.65
C SER A 38 15.92 2.24 12.76
N SER A 39 15.57 0.98 13.00
CA SER A 39 16.03 -0.16 12.18
C SER A 39 15.11 -0.47 11.00
N TYR A 40 14.00 0.26 10.85
CA TYR A 40 13.07 0.13 9.72
C TYR A 40 13.31 1.21 8.66
N ASP A 41 14.54 1.68 8.50
CA ASP A 41 14.92 2.53 7.37
C ASP A 41 15.56 1.67 6.26
N ASN A 42 14.75 0.80 5.68
CA ASN A 42 15.02 0.29 4.35
C ASN A 42 14.61 1.40 3.37
N SER A 43 15.46 2.43 3.25
CA SER A 43 15.32 3.46 2.23
C SER A 43 15.66 2.84 0.87
N GLU A 44 14.77 2.00 0.38
CA GLU A 44 14.84 1.46 -0.97
C GLU A 44 14.54 2.61 -1.92
N TYR A 45 15.58 3.15 -2.54
CA TYR A 45 15.45 4.19 -3.56
C TYR A 45 14.60 3.63 -4.70
N GLN A 46 13.35 4.07 -4.80
CA GLN A 46 12.52 3.72 -5.95
C GLN A 46 12.94 4.60 -7.11
N GLN A 47 13.46 3.95 -8.16
CA GLN A 47 13.70 4.59 -9.44
C GLN A 47 12.38 4.68 -10.21
N ALA A 48 12.10 5.82 -10.85
CA ALA A 48 10.84 6.02 -11.57
C ALA A 48 11.01 7.00 -12.75
N PHE A 49 10.10 6.92 -13.73
CA PHE A 49 10.09 7.81 -14.91
C PHE A 49 9.04 8.92 -14.76
N PRO A 50 9.33 10.20 -15.06
CA PRO A 50 8.35 11.27 -14.96
C PRO A 50 7.25 11.11 -16.02
N MET A 51 6.01 10.88 -15.58
CA MET A 51 4.87 10.49 -16.42
C MET A 51 4.60 11.52 -17.52
N ASN A 52 4.53 12.81 -17.15
CA ASN A 52 4.21 13.89 -18.08
C ASN A 52 5.27 14.06 -19.18
N SER A 53 6.56 14.00 -18.82
CA SER A 53 7.65 14.11 -19.79
C SER A 53 7.63 12.93 -20.76
N MET A 54 7.38 11.73 -20.22
CA MET A 54 7.33 10.50 -20.99
C MET A 54 6.16 10.49 -21.98
N LYS A 55 4.96 10.81 -21.50
CA LYS A 55 3.76 10.95 -22.34
C LYS A 55 3.97 12.02 -23.41
N HIS A 56 4.51 13.18 -23.06
CA HIS A 56 4.76 14.27 -24.01
C HIS A 56 5.70 13.84 -25.14
N ASN A 57 6.84 13.24 -24.81
CA ASN A 57 7.84 12.84 -25.80
C ASN A 57 7.34 11.69 -26.69
N LEU A 58 6.66 10.69 -26.11
CA LEU A 58 6.03 9.62 -26.90
C LEU A 58 4.95 10.19 -27.82
N ARG A 59 4.15 11.15 -27.35
CA ARG A 59 3.15 11.82 -28.19
C ARG A 59 3.76 12.56 -29.37
N ILE A 60 4.93 13.19 -29.20
CA ILE A 60 5.68 13.78 -30.32
C ILE A 60 6.07 12.71 -31.34
N LEU A 61 6.57 11.56 -30.89
CA LEU A 61 6.96 10.46 -31.76
C LEU A 61 5.75 9.85 -32.50
N ILE A 62 4.63 9.65 -31.81
CA ILE A 62 3.36 9.18 -32.36
C ILE A 62 2.88 10.13 -33.47
N ARG A 63 2.91 11.45 -33.23
CA ARG A 63 2.53 12.46 -34.23
C ARG A 63 3.46 12.48 -35.45
N LYS A 64 4.73 12.11 -35.26
CA LYS A 64 5.71 11.94 -36.34
C LYS A 64 5.62 10.57 -37.02
N ARG A 65 4.63 9.73 -36.68
CA ARG A 65 4.45 8.37 -37.22
C ARG A 65 5.65 7.45 -36.95
N ALA A 66 6.27 7.59 -35.77
CA ALA A 66 7.30 6.67 -35.34
C ALA A 66 6.74 5.24 -35.25
N GLU A 67 7.53 4.27 -35.73
CA GLU A 67 7.20 2.85 -35.69
C GLU A 67 7.33 2.27 -34.27
N LEU A 68 6.66 1.14 -34.00
CA LEU A 68 6.68 0.48 -32.70
C LEU A 68 8.09 0.26 -32.15
N ASN A 69 9.01 -0.25 -32.98
CA ASN A 69 10.41 -0.49 -32.57
C ASN A 69 11.14 0.79 -32.13
N GLN A 70 10.80 1.94 -32.71
CA GLN A 70 11.40 3.23 -32.34
C GLN A 70 10.87 3.72 -30.99
N LEU A 71 9.59 3.48 -30.71
CA LEU A 71 8.97 3.78 -29.42
C LEU A 71 9.53 2.89 -28.31
N GLU A 72 9.68 1.58 -28.57
CA GLU A 72 10.33 0.62 -27.66
C GLU A 72 11.79 1.02 -27.38
N TYR A 73 12.52 1.42 -28.41
CA TYR A 73 13.90 1.88 -28.26
C TYR A 73 13.99 3.15 -27.42
N TYR A 74 13.11 4.13 -27.67
CA TYR A 74 13.02 5.35 -26.86
C TYR A 74 12.76 5.03 -25.39
N LEU A 75 11.84 4.10 -25.10
CA LEU A 75 11.50 3.66 -23.74
C LEU A 75 12.72 3.05 -23.03
N LYS A 76 13.46 2.16 -23.69
CA LYS A 76 14.64 1.50 -23.14
C LYS A 76 15.79 2.47 -22.81
N GLN A 77 15.89 3.57 -23.53
CA GLN A 77 16.96 4.57 -23.35
C GLN A 77 16.64 5.63 -22.29
N GLN A 78 15.43 5.63 -21.72
CA GLN A 78 15.08 6.61 -20.68
C GLN A 78 15.89 6.38 -19.42
N LYS A 79 16.41 7.48 -18.86
CA LYS A 79 17.08 7.46 -17.56
C LYS A 79 16.03 7.59 -16.47
N ALA A 80 15.99 6.62 -15.55
CA ALA A 80 15.15 6.69 -14.38
C ALA A 80 15.74 7.64 -13.34
N TYR A 81 14.87 8.36 -12.63
CA TYR A 81 15.28 9.25 -11.54
C TYR A 81 15.20 8.48 -10.23
N SER A 82 16.24 8.60 -9.39
CA SER A 82 16.19 8.10 -8.01
C SER A 82 15.39 9.06 -7.14
N LEU A 83 14.27 8.59 -6.58
CA LEU A 83 13.50 9.38 -5.62
C LEU A 83 14.01 9.08 -4.18
N SER A 84 14.25 10.13 -3.40
CA SER A 84 14.66 10.02 -1.99
C SER A 84 13.46 9.76 -1.07
N TYR A 85 13.62 8.85 -0.10
CA TYR A 85 12.56 8.36 0.78
C TYR A 85 12.05 9.41 1.80
N ASN A 86 12.80 10.48 2.13
CA ASN A 86 12.36 11.47 3.13
C ASN A 86 11.10 12.28 2.77
N ASP A 87 10.59 12.11 1.55
CA ASP A 87 9.33 12.68 1.06
C ASP A 87 8.12 11.74 1.26
N TYR A 88 8.29 10.53 1.79
CA TYR A 88 7.32 9.43 1.62
C TYR A 88 5.94 9.65 2.26
N ASN A 89 5.81 10.30 3.43
CA ASN A 89 4.55 10.22 4.19
C ASN A 89 3.46 11.23 3.79
N ILE A 90 3.81 12.30 3.08
CA ILE A 90 2.83 13.30 2.58
C ILE A 90 2.68 13.19 1.05
N LEU A 91 3.68 12.64 0.37
CA LEU A 91 3.72 12.57 -1.08
C LEU A 91 3.39 11.19 -1.66
N LYS A 92 3.26 10.11 -0.88
CA LYS A 92 2.82 8.80 -1.40
C LYS A 92 1.39 8.82 -1.95
N ILE A 93 0.57 9.78 -1.51
CA ILE A 93 -0.81 10.00 -2.00
C ILE A 93 -0.82 10.96 -3.21
N ILE A 94 0.15 11.88 -3.33
CA ILE A 94 0.14 12.96 -4.34
C ILE A 94 1.18 12.76 -5.47
N LYS A 95 2.27 12.00 -5.25
CA LYS A 95 3.35 11.75 -6.23
C LYS A 95 3.24 10.44 -7.00
N ARG A 96 2.47 9.44 -6.53
CA ARG A 96 2.25 8.21 -7.32
C ARG A 96 1.52 8.48 -8.66
N SER A 97 0.82 9.60 -8.78
CA SER A 97 0.16 10.02 -10.03
C SER A 97 1.11 10.60 -11.09
N ASN A 98 2.36 10.93 -10.72
CA ASN A 98 3.24 11.71 -11.60
C ASN A 98 4.44 10.91 -12.13
N PHE A 99 4.54 9.63 -11.79
CA PHE A 99 5.66 8.79 -12.21
C PHE A 99 5.18 7.39 -12.64
N TYR A 100 5.82 6.87 -13.68
CA TYR A 100 5.73 5.46 -14.04
C TYR A 100 6.76 4.62 -13.27
N PRO A 101 6.40 3.39 -12.86
CA PRO A 101 7.38 2.45 -12.33
C PRO A 101 8.39 2.03 -13.41
N LEU A 102 9.57 1.55 -13.00
CA LEU A 102 10.64 1.12 -13.92
C LEU A 102 10.21 0.07 -14.94
N ASN A 103 9.30 -0.81 -14.55
CA ASN A 103 8.82 -1.93 -15.36
C ASN A 103 7.53 -1.59 -16.13
N VAL A 104 7.18 -0.31 -16.27
CA VAL A 104 6.02 0.08 -17.07
C VAL A 104 6.19 -0.40 -18.52
N SER A 105 5.13 -0.97 -19.10
CA SER A 105 5.14 -1.38 -20.49
C SER A 105 4.82 -0.20 -21.42
N LEU A 106 5.27 -0.27 -22.67
CA LEU A 106 4.89 0.71 -23.68
C LEU A 106 3.37 0.74 -23.89
N GLU A 107 2.71 -0.42 -23.83
CA GLU A 107 1.24 -0.55 -23.91
C GLU A 107 0.55 0.32 -22.86
N THR A 108 0.98 0.25 -21.60
CA THR A 108 0.40 1.07 -20.52
C THR A 108 0.52 2.56 -20.81
N ILE A 109 1.68 3.02 -21.27
CA ILE A 109 1.90 4.44 -21.57
C ILE A 109 1.06 4.87 -22.79
N LEU A 110 0.94 4.01 -23.81
CA LEU A 110 0.10 4.29 -24.98
C LEU A 110 -1.38 4.39 -24.60
N ARG A 111 -1.89 3.52 -23.71
CA ARG A 111 -3.25 3.61 -23.17
C ARG A 111 -3.49 4.90 -22.38
N ASP A 112 -2.51 5.33 -21.59
CA ASP A 112 -2.62 6.62 -20.90
C ASP A 112 -2.66 7.80 -21.88
N ILE A 113 -1.86 7.76 -22.95
CA ILE A 113 -1.90 8.77 -24.01
C ILE A 113 -3.24 8.72 -24.76
N GLU A 114 -3.77 7.52 -25.04
CA GLU A 114 -5.08 7.31 -25.66
C GLU A 114 -6.17 8.00 -24.83
N ILE A 115 -6.19 7.76 -23.51
CA ILE A 115 -7.11 8.39 -22.56
C ILE A 115 -6.92 9.91 -22.55
N ASP A 116 -5.68 10.40 -22.45
CA ASP A 116 -5.39 11.84 -22.49
C ASP A 116 -5.89 12.48 -23.79
N VAL A 117 -5.76 11.80 -24.94
CA VAL A 117 -6.27 12.30 -26.21
C VAL A 117 -7.79 12.36 -26.16
N LEU A 118 -8.47 11.27 -25.77
CA LEU A 118 -9.93 11.19 -25.68
C LEU A 118 -10.55 12.24 -24.75
N LEU A 119 -9.87 12.57 -23.64
CA LEU A 119 -10.34 13.56 -22.67
C LEU A 119 -10.15 15.02 -23.15
N ASN A 120 -9.32 15.25 -24.18
CA ASN A 120 -9.13 16.58 -24.73
C ASN A 120 -10.11 16.80 -25.90
N ASP A 121 -11.02 17.78 -25.77
CA ASP A 121 -12.07 18.13 -26.77
C ASP A 121 -11.51 18.49 -28.17
N SER A 122 -10.19 18.69 -28.30
CA SER A 122 -9.49 18.89 -29.58
C SER A 122 -8.88 17.61 -30.16
N SER A 123 -9.49 16.45 -29.87
CA SER A 123 -9.00 15.13 -30.22
C SER A 123 -8.67 14.97 -31.71
N SER A 124 -7.41 14.66 -32.03
CA SER A 124 -6.98 14.29 -33.36
C SER A 124 -7.41 12.85 -33.64
N VAL A 125 -8.48 12.65 -34.43
CA VAL A 125 -8.95 11.32 -34.88
C VAL A 125 -7.81 10.50 -35.50
N ASN A 126 -6.86 11.17 -36.17
CA ASN A 126 -5.70 10.54 -36.78
C ASN A 126 -4.65 10.06 -35.75
N GLU A 127 -4.54 10.74 -34.61
CA GLU A 127 -3.66 10.36 -33.50
C GLU A 127 -4.24 9.12 -32.80
N LEU A 128 -5.55 9.10 -32.51
CA LEU A 128 -6.24 7.95 -31.92
C LEU A 128 -6.10 6.70 -32.80
N LYS A 129 -6.45 6.79 -34.09
CA LYS A 129 -6.30 5.67 -35.03
C LYS A 129 -4.88 5.11 -35.10
N PHE A 130 -3.87 5.97 -34.93
CA PHE A 130 -2.49 5.51 -34.94
C PHE A 130 -2.12 4.78 -33.66
N ILE A 131 -2.57 5.30 -32.51
CA ILE A 131 -2.39 4.65 -31.21
C ILE A 131 -3.07 3.27 -31.22
N ASP A 132 -4.29 3.17 -31.74
CA ASP A 132 -5.01 1.90 -31.88
C ASP A 132 -4.22 0.89 -32.72
N ASN A 133 -3.68 1.32 -33.87
CA ASN A 133 -2.86 0.46 -34.71
C ASN A 133 -1.59 -0.03 -33.99
N LEU A 134 -0.92 0.85 -33.23
CA LEU A 134 0.25 0.47 -32.43
C LEU A 134 -0.10 -0.52 -31.32
N LEU A 135 -1.26 -0.36 -30.68
CA LEU A 135 -1.74 -1.29 -29.65
C LEU A 135 -2.04 -2.67 -30.24
N ILE A 136 -2.68 -2.72 -31.41
CA ILE A 136 -2.90 -3.98 -32.15
C ILE A 136 -1.56 -4.61 -32.55
N GLU A 137 -0.60 -3.81 -33.04
CA GLU A 137 0.75 -4.29 -33.38
C GLU A 137 1.46 -4.89 -32.16
N ILE A 138 1.34 -4.29 -30.98
CA ILE A 138 1.88 -4.84 -29.72
C ILE A 138 1.23 -6.18 -29.38
N GLU A 139 -0.11 -6.25 -29.40
CA GLU A 139 -0.86 -7.46 -29.05
C GLU A 139 -0.59 -8.61 -30.04
N THR A 140 -0.32 -8.29 -31.30
CA THR A 140 0.03 -9.29 -32.32
C THR A 140 1.48 -9.73 -32.27
N LYS A 141 2.42 -8.83 -31.93
CA LYS A 141 3.85 -9.14 -31.84
C LYS A 141 4.20 -9.96 -30.61
N ASP A 142 3.53 -9.73 -29.49
CA ASP A 142 3.73 -10.47 -28.24
C ASP A 142 2.39 -10.75 -27.54
N PRO A 143 1.63 -11.76 -28.01
CA PRO A 143 0.29 -12.06 -27.49
C PRO A 143 0.28 -12.56 -26.04
N PHE A 144 1.46 -12.91 -25.50
CA PHE A 144 1.62 -13.42 -24.14
C PHE A 144 2.30 -12.41 -23.21
N ASN A 145 2.45 -11.15 -23.63
CA ASN A 145 3.09 -10.08 -22.84
C ASN A 145 2.38 -9.79 -21.50
N LYS A 146 1.09 -10.12 -21.39
CA LYS A 146 0.24 -9.95 -20.22
C LYS A 146 0.35 -11.12 -19.22
N LEU A 147 1.01 -12.21 -19.62
CA LEU A 147 1.22 -13.36 -18.75
C LEU A 147 2.51 -13.18 -17.94
N ASP A 148 2.63 -13.93 -16.84
CA ASP A 148 3.89 -13.98 -16.11
C ASP A 148 4.99 -14.56 -17.00
N LYS A 149 6.24 -14.15 -16.78
CA LYS A 149 7.38 -14.53 -17.62
C LYS A 149 7.47 -16.05 -17.88
N ASP A 150 7.21 -16.85 -16.85
CA ASP A 150 7.24 -18.32 -16.96
C ASP A 150 6.08 -18.84 -17.82
N GLN A 151 4.89 -18.26 -17.68
CA GLN A 151 3.72 -18.56 -18.51
C GLN A 151 3.94 -18.15 -19.96
N SER A 152 4.44 -16.93 -20.21
CA SER A 152 4.76 -16.47 -21.56
C SER A 152 5.78 -17.39 -22.24
N PHE A 153 6.78 -17.89 -21.50
CA PHE A 153 7.74 -18.87 -22.02
C PHE A 153 7.07 -20.19 -22.39
N LEU A 154 6.16 -20.71 -21.55
CA LEU A 154 5.43 -21.95 -21.84
C LEU A 154 4.53 -21.80 -23.08
N PHE A 155 3.78 -20.71 -23.19
CA PHE A 155 2.94 -20.45 -24.36
C PHE A 155 3.75 -20.23 -25.64
N ASN A 156 4.89 -19.54 -25.58
CA ASN A 156 5.80 -19.43 -26.73
C ASN A 156 6.33 -20.80 -27.18
N ASN A 157 6.69 -21.68 -26.24
CA ASN A 157 7.11 -23.04 -26.57
C ASN A 157 5.97 -23.87 -27.20
N ILE A 158 4.73 -23.69 -26.74
CA ILE A 158 3.56 -24.31 -27.38
C ILE A 158 3.44 -23.82 -28.82
N VAL A 159 3.54 -22.51 -29.06
CA VAL A 159 3.45 -21.94 -30.42
C VAL A 159 4.51 -22.50 -31.35
N LEU A 160 5.75 -22.64 -30.86
CA LEU A 160 6.85 -23.24 -31.63
C LEU A 160 6.65 -24.73 -31.96
N LYS A 161 5.75 -25.41 -31.24
CA LYS A 161 5.48 -26.85 -31.37
C LYS A 161 4.07 -27.13 -31.91
N LEU A 162 3.31 -26.11 -32.32
CA LEU A 162 1.89 -26.22 -32.68
C LEU A 162 1.64 -27.13 -33.89
N ASP A 163 2.63 -27.33 -34.75
CA ASP A 163 2.58 -28.24 -35.90
C ASP A 163 2.81 -29.72 -35.53
N THR A 164 3.10 -30.01 -34.26
CA THR A 164 3.35 -31.35 -33.74
C THR A 164 2.13 -31.96 -33.05
N THR A 165 2.24 -33.22 -32.63
CA THR A 165 1.19 -33.90 -31.86
C THR A 165 1.12 -33.36 -30.43
N TYR A 166 -0.07 -33.48 -29.81
CA TYR A 166 -0.35 -33.05 -28.43
C TYR A 166 0.72 -33.51 -27.42
N PHE A 167 1.25 -34.72 -27.58
CA PHE A 167 2.29 -35.29 -26.71
C PHE A 167 3.54 -34.39 -26.57
N THR A 168 3.84 -33.58 -27.58
CA THR A 168 5.01 -32.69 -27.59
C THR A 168 4.80 -31.40 -26.80
N ILE A 169 3.53 -30.97 -26.63
CA ILE A 169 3.12 -29.75 -25.92
C ILE A 169 2.48 -30.04 -24.55
N GLU A 170 2.15 -31.32 -24.28
CA GLU A 170 1.60 -31.78 -23.00
C GLU A 170 2.41 -31.29 -21.79
N PRO A 171 3.76 -31.31 -21.77
CA PRO A 171 4.53 -30.84 -20.62
C PRO A 171 4.31 -29.35 -20.34
N GLU A 172 4.24 -28.51 -21.37
CA GLU A 172 3.96 -27.08 -21.23
C GLU A 172 2.52 -26.83 -20.75
N ILE A 173 1.54 -27.54 -21.31
CA ILE A 173 0.13 -27.45 -20.88
C ILE A 173 -0.03 -27.86 -19.42
N SER A 174 0.61 -28.95 -19.00
CA SER A 174 0.56 -29.44 -17.63
C SER A 174 1.14 -28.42 -16.64
N LYS A 175 2.26 -27.77 -17.00
CA LYS A 175 2.85 -26.69 -16.18
C LYS A 175 1.93 -25.48 -16.05
N ILE A 176 1.31 -25.03 -17.15
CA ILE A 176 0.33 -23.95 -17.14
C ILE A 176 -0.85 -24.31 -16.23
N ALA A 177 -1.38 -25.53 -16.35
CA ALA A 177 -2.50 -26.00 -15.53
C ALA A 177 -2.14 -26.01 -14.03
N ASN A 178 -0.96 -26.53 -13.67
CA ASN A 178 -0.51 -26.56 -12.27
C ASN A 178 -0.34 -25.15 -11.68
N GLU A 179 0.22 -24.20 -12.44
CA GLU A 179 0.33 -22.82 -11.98
C GLU A 179 -1.04 -22.15 -11.81
N LEU A 180 -1.99 -22.42 -12.70
CA LEU A 180 -3.36 -21.91 -12.57
C LEU A 180 -4.05 -22.45 -11.33
N VAL A 181 -3.90 -23.76 -11.05
CA VAL A 181 -4.41 -24.38 -9.81
C VAL A 181 -3.81 -23.68 -8.60
N HIS A 182 -2.48 -23.51 -8.57
CA HIS A 182 -1.81 -22.87 -7.44
C HIS A 182 -2.26 -21.41 -7.25
N LYS A 183 -2.39 -20.63 -8.33
CA LYS A 183 -2.90 -19.26 -8.26
C LYS A 183 -4.34 -19.21 -7.75
N ASN A 184 -5.19 -20.14 -8.15
CA ASN A 184 -6.56 -20.21 -7.66
C ASN A 184 -6.61 -20.52 -6.15
N GLU A 185 -5.80 -21.48 -5.69
CA GLU A 185 -5.66 -21.79 -4.25
C GLU A 185 -5.21 -20.55 -3.46
N LEU A 186 -4.25 -19.79 -3.97
CA LEU A 186 -3.79 -18.54 -3.34
C LEU A 186 -4.89 -17.47 -3.29
N VAL A 187 -5.70 -17.34 -4.35
CA VAL A 187 -6.83 -16.40 -4.36
C VAL A 187 -7.88 -16.79 -3.32
N GLU A 188 -8.18 -18.08 -3.19
CA GLU A 188 -9.09 -18.60 -2.16
C GLU A 188 -8.56 -18.30 -0.75
N GLN A 189 -7.28 -18.61 -0.49
CA GLN A 189 -6.62 -18.33 0.79
C GLN A 189 -6.61 -16.83 1.12
N LEU A 190 -6.28 -15.97 0.16
CA LEU A 190 -6.31 -14.52 0.36
C LEU A 190 -7.73 -14.00 0.64
N GLY A 191 -8.76 -14.62 0.06
CA GLY A 191 -10.15 -14.33 0.37
C GLY A 191 -10.50 -14.65 1.83
N GLU A 192 -10.04 -15.79 2.33
CA GLU A 192 -10.22 -16.21 3.72
C GLU A 192 -9.45 -15.30 4.70
N ASP A 193 -8.17 -15.01 4.41
CA ASP A 193 -7.34 -14.12 5.22
C ASP A 193 -7.87 -12.68 5.23
N ALA A 194 -8.38 -12.19 4.11
CA ALA A 194 -9.03 -10.87 4.04
C ALA A 194 -10.29 -10.82 4.91
N ASN A 195 -11.07 -11.90 4.97
CA ASN A 195 -12.24 -12.00 5.83
C ASN A 195 -11.84 -12.08 7.32
N PHE A 196 -10.79 -12.83 7.64
CA PHE A 196 -10.24 -12.89 9.00
C PHE A 196 -9.71 -11.53 9.47
N ASN A 197 -8.92 -10.83 8.65
CA ASN A 197 -8.37 -9.52 8.98
C ASN A 197 -9.46 -8.45 9.13
N LYS A 198 -10.52 -8.51 8.31
CA LYS A 198 -11.71 -7.65 8.49
C LYS A 198 -12.42 -7.94 9.81
N ALA A 199 -12.64 -9.21 10.16
CA ALA A 199 -13.26 -9.60 11.41
C ALA A 199 -12.42 -9.16 12.63
N LEU A 200 -11.09 -9.30 12.55
CA LEU A 200 -10.15 -8.87 13.59
C LEU A 200 -10.17 -7.35 13.77
N SER A 201 -10.27 -6.59 12.69
CA SER A 201 -10.40 -5.13 12.72
C SER A 201 -11.70 -4.68 13.41
N ILE A 202 -12.84 -5.31 13.06
CA ILE A 202 -14.13 -5.03 13.70
C ILE A 202 -14.09 -5.37 15.20
N ALA A 203 -13.52 -6.52 15.56
CA ALA A 203 -13.37 -6.93 16.96
C ALA A 203 -12.50 -5.94 17.75
N SER A 204 -11.38 -5.51 17.18
CA SER A 204 -10.46 -4.53 17.79
C SER A 204 -11.15 -3.18 18.00
N PHE A 205 -11.95 -2.73 17.04
CA PHE A 205 -12.75 -1.52 17.16
C PHE A 205 -13.77 -1.60 18.31
N LEU A 206 -14.49 -2.73 18.43
CA LEU A 206 -15.47 -2.95 19.50
C LEU A 206 -14.82 -2.95 20.88
N ILE A 207 -13.66 -3.61 21.03
CA ILE A 207 -12.88 -3.61 22.28
C ILE A 207 -12.41 -2.18 22.62
N GLY A 208 -11.95 -1.42 21.62
CA GLY A 208 -11.58 -0.01 21.78
C GLY A 208 -12.76 0.85 22.28
N CYS A 209 -13.94 0.70 21.67
CA CYS A 209 -15.16 1.38 22.09
C CYS A 209 -15.54 1.05 23.54
N LEU A 210 -15.46 -0.22 23.94
CA LEU A 210 -15.72 -0.64 25.32
C LEU A 210 -14.72 -0.04 26.32
N ALA A 211 -13.43 0.01 25.96
CA ALA A 211 -12.41 0.65 26.78
C ALA A 211 -12.65 2.15 26.95
N ILE A 212 -13.04 2.84 25.88
CA ILE A 212 -13.40 4.26 25.90
C ILE A 212 -14.63 4.48 26.78
N LEU A 213 -15.71 3.70 26.60
CA LEU A 213 -16.93 3.79 27.41
C LEU A 213 -16.64 3.56 28.90
N LYS A 214 -15.82 2.56 29.24
CA LYS A 214 -15.38 2.30 30.61
C LYS A 214 -14.58 3.48 31.17
N SER A 215 -13.72 4.09 30.38
CA SER A 215 -12.93 5.26 30.79
C SER A 215 -13.82 6.49 31.04
N ILE A 216 -14.83 6.73 30.20
CA ILE A 216 -15.80 7.82 30.34
C ILE A 216 -16.67 7.59 31.58
N TYR A 217 -17.20 6.37 31.76
CA TYR A 217 -17.98 6.00 32.93
C TYR A 217 -17.19 6.24 34.23
N LYS A 218 -15.92 5.82 34.28
CA LYS A 218 -15.04 6.08 35.43
C LYS A 218 -14.87 7.58 35.71
N ARG A 219 -14.67 8.40 34.66
CA ARG A 219 -14.56 9.86 34.79
C ARG A 219 -15.85 10.50 35.32
N LEU A 220 -17.01 10.09 34.80
CA LEU A 220 -18.32 10.59 35.24
C LEU A 220 -18.60 10.22 36.70
N LYS A 221 -18.37 8.96 37.09
CA LYS A 221 -18.52 8.49 38.47
C LYS A 221 -17.62 9.28 39.45
N HIS A 222 -16.39 9.56 39.04
CA HIS A 222 -15.46 10.36 39.86
C HIS A 222 -15.94 11.82 40.02
N LYS A 223 -16.41 12.47 38.94
CA LYS A 223 -16.99 13.82 39.02
C LYS A 223 -18.22 13.87 39.93
N TYR A 224 -19.11 12.88 39.81
CA TYR A 224 -20.29 12.76 40.66
C TYR A 224 -19.92 12.62 42.15
N TYR A 225 -18.93 11.78 42.45
CA TYR A 225 -18.42 11.61 43.82
C TYR A 225 -17.88 12.92 44.42
N ILE A 226 -17.09 13.68 43.65
CA ILE A 226 -16.59 15.00 44.08
C ILE A 226 -17.74 15.97 44.34
N TYR A 227 -18.73 16.02 43.44
CA TYR A 227 -19.89 16.90 43.58
C TYR A 227 -20.68 16.60 44.86
N ARG A 228 -20.98 15.33 45.12
CA ARG A 228 -21.70 14.91 46.33
C ARG A 228 -20.94 15.24 47.61
N LYS A 229 -19.61 15.07 47.61
CA LYS A 229 -18.76 15.41 48.76
C LYS A 229 -18.82 16.90 49.09
N LYS A 230 -18.65 17.78 48.09
CA LYS A 230 -18.77 19.24 48.28
C LYS A 230 -20.14 19.68 48.79
N LEU A 231 -21.21 19.02 48.31
CA LEU A 231 -22.57 19.34 48.73
C LEU A 231 -22.81 18.98 50.19
N ASN A 232 -22.26 17.88 50.67
CA ASN A 232 -22.34 17.48 52.08
C ASN A 232 -21.51 18.40 53.00
N GLU A 233 -20.28 18.75 52.59
CA GLU A 233 -19.44 19.70 53.33
C GLU A 233 -20.12 21.08 53.47
N SER A 234 -20.80 21.56 52.42
CA SER A 234 -21.54 22.82 52.48
C SER A 234 -22.79 22.81 53.38
N LYS A 235 -23.34 21.62 53.67
CA LYS A 235 -24.48 21.45 54.59
C LYS A 235 -24.02 21.41 56.05
N GLU A 236 -22.89 20.79 56.34
CA GLU A 236 -22.28 20.80 57.68
C GLU A 236 -21.83 22.20 58.12
N ILE A 237 -21.48 23.10 57.19
CA ILE A 237 -21.11 24.49 57.52
C ILE A 237 -22.33 25.38 57.83
N ARG A 238 -23.54 24.97 57.42
CA ARG A 238 -24.78 25.75 57.60
C ARG A 238 -25.72 25.24 58.70
N GLY A 239 -25.44 24.07 59.27
CA GLY A 239 -26.15 23.53 60.43
C GLY A 239 -25.36 23.80 61.70
#